data_AF-A0A2D8ML67-F1
#
_entry.id   AF-A0A2D8ML67-F1
#
_cell.length_a   1.000
_cell.length_b   1.000
_cell.length_c   1.000
_cell.angle_alpha   90.00
_cell.angle_beta   90.00
_cell.angle_gamma   90.00
#
_symmetry.space_group_name_H-M   'P 1'
#
loop_
_entity.id
_entity.type
_entity.pdbx_description
1 polymer ?
#
loop_
_entity_poly.entity_id
_entity_poly.type
_entity_poly.pdbx_seq_one_letter_code
_entity_poly.pdbx_strand_id
1 'polypeptide(L)'
;MPLLTTLFNFWHTYGSDIQNGAVVLSAVAAFRVIRSGRANSLRRNTMDLILHQESDRELIEARAAFNELKAGTVKLATFGTSDQKNTPEAQTLRKVLNLHELTSVAIAEGVIDECVYRRWFNTTFTKDYEATKSYIQAARVTYGNPKAFVEFEKTAVRWENDKNWDAPPGFFKRKWDAIAGVIRA
;
A
#
# COMPACT_ATOMS: atom_id res chain seq x y z
N MET A 1 -44.26 39.55 27.26
CA MET A 1 -44.53 38.42 28.18
C MET A 1 -44.70 37.07 27.48
N PRO A 2 -45.58 36.87 26.47
CA PRO A 2 -45.89 35.52 25.94
C PRO A 2 -44.74 34.86 25.17
N LEU A 3 -43.88 35.65 24.50
CA LEU A 3 -42.74 35.15 23.73
C LEU A 3 -41.61 34.56 24.59
N LEU A 4 -41.39 35.08 25.80
CA LEU A 4 -40.36 34.57 26.71
C LEU A 4 -40.78 33.23 27.31
N THR A 5 -42.06 33.08 27.63
CA THR A 5 -42.63 31.82 28.13
C THR A 5 -42.66 30.72 27.06
N THR A 6 -42.92 31.05 25.79
CA THR A 6 -42.87 30.06 24.70
C THR A 6 -41.45 29.59 24.41
N LEU A 7 -40.47 30.48 24.42
CA LEU A 7 -39.05 30.11 24.28
C LEU A 7 -38.54 29.27 25.44
N PHE A 8 -38.93 29.61 26.68
CA PHE A 8 -38.57 28.82 27.86
C PHE A 8 -39.14 27.40 27.80
N ASN A 9 -40.42 27.25 27.44
CA ASN A 9 -41.07 25.95 27.30
C ASN A 9 -40.48 25.13 26.15
N PHE A 10 -40.12 25.77 25.04
CA PHE A 10 -39.43 25.12 23.92
C PHE A 10 -38.07 24.55 24.34
N TRP A 11 -37.25 25.35 25.04
CA TRP A 11 -35.94 24.90 25.50
C TRP A 11 -36.03 23.80 26.56
N HIS A 12 -37.02 23.86 27.46
CA HIS A 12 -37.21 22.80 28.46
C HIS A 12 -37.68 21.49 27.84
N THR A 13 -38.49 21.54 26.78
CA THR A 13 -39.06 20.36 26.11
C THR A 13 -38.10 19.73 25.10
N TYR A 14 -37.41 20.56 24.30
CA TYR A 14 -36.57 20.08 23.18
C TYR A 14 -35.06 20.26 23.41
N GLY A 15 -34.64 20.93 24.49
CA GLY A 15 -33.23 21.21 24.75
C GLY A 15 -32.39 19.94 24.90
N SER A 16 -32.91 18.89 25.55
CA SER A 16 -32.25 17.59 25.65
C SER A 16 -32.09 16.91 24.29
N ASP A 17 -33.10 17.00 23.43
CA ASP A 17 -33.09 16.37 22.10
C ASP A 17 -32.11 17.07 21.17
N ILE A 18 -32.03 18.41 21.24
CA ILE A 18 -31.05 19.20 20.49
C ILE A 18 -29.62 18.87 20.94
N GLN A 19 -29.38 18.78 22.26
CA GLN A 19 -28.06 18.42 22.79
C GLN A 19 -27.65 17.00 22.38
N ASN A 20 -28.55 16.02 22.53
CA ASN A 20 -28.30 14.64 22.13
C ASN A 20 -28.04 14.55 20.61
N GLY A 21 -28.82 15.26 19.80
CA GLY A 21 -28.61 15.35 18.36
C GLY A 21 -27.25 15.93 17.98
N ALA A 22 -26.82 17.00 18.67
CA ALA A 22 -25.51 17.61 18.46
C ALA A 22 -24.37 16.64 18.80
N VAL A 23 -24.46 15.90 19.91
CA VAL A 23 -23.45 14.90 20.30
C VAL A 23 -23.31 13.81 19.25
N VAL A 24 -24.42 13.28 18.74
CA VAL A 24 -24.42 12.25 17.69
C VAL A 24 -23.79 12.78 16.40
N LEU A 25 -24.16 14.00 15.97
CA LEU A 25 -23.58 14.64 14.80
C LEU A 25 -22.08 14.86 14.94
N SER A 26 -21.62 15.36 16.09
CA SER A 26 -20.21 15.54 16.38
C SER A 26 -19.44 14.21 16.38
N ALA A 27 -20.01 13.13 16.92
CA ALA A 27 -19.41 11.81 16.88
C ALA A 27 -19.24 11.28 15.44
N VAL A 28 -20.26 11.46 14.60
CA VAL A 28 -20.22 11.08 13.18
C VAL A 28 -19.18 11.91 12.40
N ALA A 29 -19.10 13.22 12.65
CA ALA A 29 -18.11 14.10 12.05
C ALA A 29 -16.68 13.71 12.48
N ALA A 30 -16.47 13.49 13.78
CA ALA A 30 -15.18 13.04 14.31
C ALA A 30 -14.74 11.70 13.70
N PHE A 31 -15.65 10.73 13.60
CA PHE A 31 -15.36 9.46 12.95
C PHE A 31 -14.95 9.63 11.47
N ARG A 32 -15.62 10.53 10.73
CA ARG A 32 -15.23 10.86 9.35
C ARG A 32 -13.84 11.49 9.28
N VAL A 33 -13.53 12.43 10.17
CA VAL A 33 -12.22 13.11 10.22
C VAL A 33 -11.10 12.11 10.54
N ILE A 34 -11.31 11.19 11.48
CA ILE A 34 -10.33 10.15 11.81
C ILE A 34 -10.09 9.24 10.60
N ARG A 35 -11.17 8.85 9.89
CA ARG A 35 -11.06 7.99 8.72
C ARG A 35 -10.37 8.69 7.53
N SER A 36 -10.68 9.95 7.26
CA SER A 36 -10.01 10.73 6.21
C SER A 36 -8.55 11.01 6.55
N GLY A 37 -8.26 11.28 7.83
CA GLY A 37 -6.90 11.44 8.35
C GLY A 37 -6.03 10.21 8.10
N ARG A 38 -6.56 9.00 8.34
CA ARG A 38 -5.87 7.75 8.01
C ARG A 38 -5.53 7.64 6.52
N ALA A 39 -6.50 7.88 5.64
CA ALA A 39 -6.25 7.80 4.19
C ALA A 39 -5.17 8.79 3.72
N ASN A 40 -5.18 10.01 4.25
CA ASN A 40 -4.14 11.00 3.93
C ASN A 40 -2.77 10.60 4.49
N SER A 41 -2.73 10.01 5.69
CA SER A 41 -1.49 9.50 6.29
C SER A 41 -0.87 8.39 5.44
N LEU A 42 -1.66 7.42 4.97
CA LEU A 42 -1.15 6.32 4.14
C LEU A 42 -0.57 6.82 2.82
N ARG A 43 -1.28 7.75 2.16
CA ARG A 43 -0.78 8.36 0.91
C ARG A 43 0.53 9.10 1.13
N ARG A 44 0.63 9.86 2.22
CA ARG A 44 1.88 10.55 2.58
C ARG A 44 3.02 9.57 2.84
N ASN A 45 2.80 8.56 3.69
CA ASN A 45 3.80 7.52 3.97
C ASN A 45 4.28 6.83 2.69
N THR A 46 3.37 6.59 1.74
CA THR A 46 3.69 6.00 0.44
C THR A 46 4.56 6.93 -0.39
N MET A 47 4.23 8.23 -0.44
CA MET A 47 5.04 9.22 -1.15
C MET A 47 6.42 9.34 -0.54
N ASP A 48 6.53 9.38 0.80
CA ASP A 48 7.80 9.44 1.50
C ASP A 48 8.66 8.19 1.21
N LEU A 49 8.05 7.00 1.16
CA LEU A 49 8.74 5.76 0.75
C LEU A 49 9.25 5.85 -0.70
N ILE A 50 8.41 6.29 -1.64
CA ILE A 50 8.79 6.43 -3.05
C ILE A 50 9.94 7.42 -3.20
N LEU A 51 9.84 8.59 -2.55
CA LEU A 51 10.89 9.60 -2.57
C LEU A 51 12.19 9.08 -1.97
N HIS A 52 12.13 8.31 -0.89
CA HIS A 52 13.32 7.67 -0.32
C HIS A 52 13.94 6.66 -1.30
N GLN A 53 13.13 5.81 -1.93
CA GLN A 53 13.60 4.84 -2.94
C GLN A 53 14.27 5.54 -4.15
N GLU A 54 13.76 6.70 -4.56
CA GLU A 54 14.27 7.48 -5.71
C GLU A 54 15.43 8.42 -5.37
N SER A 55 15.71 8.69 -4.08
CA SER A 55 16.79 9.59 -3.65
C SER A 55 17.97 8.86 -3.02
N ASP A 56 17.77 7.64 -2.54
CA ASP A 56 18.83 6.82 -1.96
C ASP A 56 19.77 6.30 -3.05
N ARG A 57 20.98 6.84 -3.08
CA ARG A 57 22.02 6.46 -4.04
C ARG A 57 22.34 4.98 -4.01
N GLU A 58 22.37 4.38 -2.83
CA GLU A 58 22.71 2.97 -2.64
C GLU A 58 21.58 2.06 -3.17
N LEU A 59 20.33 2.51 -3.15
CA LEU A 59 19.20 1.82 -3.78
C LEU A 59 19.21 1.99 -5.30
N ILE A 60 19.50 3.20 -5.79
CA ILE A 60 19.61 3.48 -7.24
C ILE A 60 20.73 2.64 -7.86
N GLU A 61 21.91 2.60 -7.24
CA GLU A 61 23.06 1.81 -7.71
C GLU A 61 22.75 0.31 -7.69
N ALA A 62 22.15 -0.19 -6.60
CA ALA A 62 21.73 -1.59 -6.53
C ALA A 62 20.67 -1.93 -7.59
N ARG A 63 19.77 -1.00 -7.89
CA ARG A 63 18.73 -1.16 -8.92
C ARG A 63 19.33 -1.21 -10.31
N ALA A 64 20.30 -0.36 -10.62
CA ALA A 64 21.02 -0.35 -11.88
C ALA A 64 21.75 -1.68 -12.10
N ALA A 65 22.54 -2.11 -11.12
CA ALA A 65 23.25 -3.38 -11.17
C ALA A 65 22.29 -4.59 -11.26
N PHE A 66 21.14 -4.56 -10.57
CA PHE A 66 20.11 -5.59 -10.73
C PHE A 66 19.54 -5.64 -12.15
N ASN A 67 19.29 -4.49 -12.78
CA ASN A 67 18.80 -4.44 -14.15
C ASN A 67 19.84 -4.98 -15.14
N GLU A 68 21.14 -4.73 -14.92
CA GLU A 68 22.23 -5.32 -15.71
C GLU A 68 22.27 -6.84 -15.56
N LEU A 69 22.15 -7.36 -14.33
CA LEU A 69 22.08 -8.80 -14.07
C LEU A 69 20.84 -9.43 -14.72
N LYS A 70 19.70 -8.73 -14.74
CA LYS A 70 18.47 -9.17 -15.39
C LYS A 70 18.59 -9.22 -16.91
N ALA A 71 19.34 -8.28 -17.50
CA ALA A 71 19.58 -8.22 -18.95
C ALA A 71 20.70 -9.18 -19.40
N GLY A 72 21.59 -9.57 -18.49
CA GLY A 72 22.71 -10.45 -18.75
C GLY A 72 22.31 -11.88 -19.13
N THR A 73 23.27 -12.61 -19.69
CA THR A 73 23.08 -14.01 -20.12
C THR A 73 23.11 -15.00 -18.94
N VAL A 74 23.65 -14.58 -17.79
CA VAL A 74 23.78 -15.41 -16.59
C VAL A 74 22.41 -15.58 -15.94
N LYS A 75 22.01 -16.84 -15.69
CA LYS A 75 20.75 -17.13 -14.99
C LYS A 75 20.83 -16.66 -13.54
N LEU A 76 19.86 -15.85 -13.12
CA LEU A 76 19.79 -15.31 -11.75
C LEU A 76 19.77 -16.41 -10.67
N ALA A 77 19.25 -17.60 -10.99
CA ALA A 77 19.27 -18.77 -10.12
C ALA A 77 20.67 -19.13 -9.59
N THR A 78 21.73 -18.87 -10.38
CA THR A 78 23.12 -19.20 -10.02
C THR A 78 23.56 -18.45 -8.76
N PHE A 79 23.11 -17.21 -8.56
CA PHE A 79 23.43 -16.41 -7.37
C PHE A 79 22.70 -16.89 -6.10
N GLY A 80 21.70 -17.77 -6.26
CA GLY A 80 20.94 -18.35 -5.16
C GLY A 80 21.55 -19.64 -4.60
N THR A 81 22.55 -20.22 -5.27
CA THR A 81 23.23 -21.44 -4.82
C THR A 81 24.29 -21.15 -3.76
N SER A 82 24.74 -22.18 -3.04
CA SER A 82 25.77 -22.08 -1.99
C SER A 82 27.05 -21.42 -2.46
N ASP A 83 27.43 -21.65 -3.71
CA ASP A 83 28.77 -21.37 -4.23
C ASP A 83 28.93 -19.87 -4.58
N GLN A 84 27.84 -19.24 -5.03
CA GLN A 84 27.84 -17.83 -5.41
C GLN A 84 27.07 -16.94 -4.43
N LYS A 85 26.65 -17.46 -3.27
CA LYS A 85 25.87 -16.67 -2.31
C LYS A 85 26.61 -15.42 -1.81
N ASN A 86 27.93 -15.45 -1.73
CA ASN A 86 28.70 -14.34 -1.16
C ASN A 86 29.22 -13.34 -2.21
N THR A 87 28.89 -13.52 -3.49
CA THR A 87 29.37 -12.60 -4.52
C THR A 87 28.67 -11.23 -4.41
N PRO A 88 29.32 -10.14 -4.86
CA PRO A 88 28.71 -8.81 -4.88
C PRO A 88 27.37 -8.78 -5.63
N GLU A 89 27.25 -9.52 -6.72
CA GLU A 89 26.03 -9.62 -7.53
C GLU A 89 24.88 -10.26 -6.72
N ALA A 90 25.19 -11.32 -5.96
CA ALA A 90 24.21 -11.98 -5.10
C ALA A 90 23.77 -11.06 -3.96
N GLN A 91 24.66 -10.21 -3.43
CA GLN A 91 24.33 -9.22 -2.41
C GLN A 91 23.42 -8.11 -2.98
N THR A 92 23.75 -7.57 -4.15
CA THR A 92 22.92 -6.60 -4.88
C THR A 92 21.52 -7.15 -5.15
N LEU A 93 21.44 -8.39 -5.63
CA LEU A 93 20.17 -9.07 -5.90
C LEU A 93 19.33 -9.22 -4.63
N ARG A 94 19.94 -9.65 -3.51
CA ARG A 94 19.25 -9.70 -2.21
C ARG A 94 18.78 -8.34 -1.76
N LYS A 95 19.56 -7.29 -1.96
CA LYS A 95 19.19 -5.95 -1.53
C LYS A 95 17.91 -5.48 -2.21
N VAL A 96 17.80 -5.67 -3.52
CA VAL A 96 16.57 -5.35 -4.27
C VAL A 96 15.39 -6.23 -3.85
N LEU A 97 15.61 -7.53 -3.66
CA LEU A 97 14.55 -8.45 -3.22
C LEU A 97 14.08 -8.17 -1.78
N ASN A 98 14.98 -7.80 -0.88
CA ASN A 98 14.65 -7.38 0.48
C ASN A 98 13.81 -6.10 0.48
N LEU A 99 14.11 -5.15 -0.42
CA LEU A 99 13.29 -3.95 -0.58
C LEU A 99 11.87 -4.29 -1.04
N HIS A 100 11.73 -5.21 -2.00
CA HIS A 100 10.42 -5.69 -2.46
C HIS A 100 9.66 -6.43 -1.35
N GLU A 101 10.33 -7.31 -0.60
CA GLU A 101 9.74 -8.01 0.55
C GLU A 101 9.25 -7.02 1.61
N LEU A 102 10.09 -6.05 1.99
CA LEU A 102 9.74 -5.02 2.96
C LEU A 102 8.55 -4.18 2.48
N THR A 103 8.53 -3.82 1.19
CA THR A 103 7.42 -3.08 0.59
C THR A 103 6.13 -3.90 0.63
N SER A 104 6.19 -5.19 0.30
CA SER A 104 5.04 -6.10 0.42
C SER A 104 4.52 -6.21 1.84
N VAL A 105 5.41 -6.31 2.84
CA VAL A 105 5.03 -6.30 4.25
C VAL A 105 4.34 -4.98 4.61
N ALA A 106 4.90 -3.84 4.20
CA ALA A 106 4.30 -2.54 4.46
C ALA A 106 2.89 -2.38 3.84
N ILE A 107 2.65 -3.01 2.69
CA ILE A 107 1.32 -3.08 2.06
C ILE A 107 0.39 -3.99 2.87
N ALA A 108 0.85 -5.19 3.24
CA ALA A 108 0.05 -6.15 3.99
C ALA A 108 -0.38 -5.62 5.37
N GLU A 109 0.51 -4.88 6.04
CA GLU A 109 0.27 -4.24 7.33
C GLU A 109 -0.51 -2.90 7.21
N GLY A 110 -0.80 -2.45 5.99
CA GLY A 110 -1.50 -1.19 5.74
C GLY A 110 -0.73 0.04 6.23
N VAL A 111 0.60 0.01 6.19
CA VAL A 111 1.48 1.15 6.50
C VAL A 111 1.53 2.15 5.35
N ILE A 112 1.40 1.63 4.11
CA ILE A 112 1.37 2.41 2.87
C ILE A 112 0.08 2.12 2.07
N ASP A 113 -0.28 3.05 1.20
CA ASP A 113 -1.40 2.95 0.27
C ASP A 113 -0.99 2.13 -0.96
N GLU A 114 -1.45 0.89 -1.00
CA GLU A 114 -1.21 -0.04 -2.11
C GLU A 114 -1.63 0.54 -3.46
N CYS A 115 -2.75 1.26 -3.55
CA CYS A 115 -3.25 1.80 -4.81
C CYS A 115 -2.29 2.85 -5.37
N VAL A 116 -1.73 3.70 -4.50
CA VAL A 116 -0.74 4.70 -4.89
C VAL A 116 0.55 4.02 -5.33
N TYR A 117 1.07 3.08 -4.54
CA TYR A 117 2.32 2.39 -4.85
C TYR A 117 2.21 1.56 -6.13
N ARG A 118 1.14 0.78 -6.28
CA ARG A 118 0.88 -0.04 -7.47
C ARG A 118 0.76 0.84 -8.73
N ARG A 119 0.13 2.01 -8.65
CA ARG A 119 0.07 2.93 -9.79
C ARG A 119 1.43 3.40 -10.27
N TRP A 120 2.39 3.54 -9.36
CA TRP A 120 3.76 3.90 -9.70
C TRP A 120 4.58 2.69 -10.18
N PHE A 121 4.45 1.52 -9.55
CA PHE A 121 5.45 0.45 -9.68
C PHE A 121 4.94 -0.91 -10.17
N ASN A 122 3.66 -1.07 -10.50
CA ASN A 122 3.03 -2.38 -10.80
C ASN A 122 3.81 -3.24 -11.81
N THR A 123 4.06 -2.69 -13.00
CA THR A 123 4.70 -3.42 -14.10
C THR A 123 6.12 -3.84 -13.74
N THR A 124 6.85 -2.96 -13.06
CA THR A 124 8.22 -3.20 -12.65
C THR A 124 8.26 -4.27 -11.56
N PHE A 125 7.40 -4.17 -10.55
CA PHE A 125 7.30 -5.11 -9.45
C PHE A 125 6.98 -6.53 -9.92
N THR A 126 5.99 -6.68 -10.80
CA THR A 126 5.57 -8.00 -11.33
C THR A 126 6.63 -8.60 -12.26
N LYS A 127 7.26 -7.80 -13.13
CA LYS A 127 8.36 -8.28 -13.98
C LYS A 127 9.61 -8.66 -13.21
N ASP A 128 9.92 -7.94 -12.13
CA ASP A 128 11.05 -8.28 -11.27
C ASP A 128 10.81 -9.61 -10.54
N TYR A 129 9.57 -9.85 -10.08
CA TYR A 129 9.21 -11.13 -9.48
C TYR A 129 9.40 -12.28 -10.48
N GLU A 130 8.87 -12.14 -11.69
CA GLU A 130 8.99 -13.18 -12.71
C GLU A 130 10.46 -13.49 -13.06
N ALA A 131 11.31 -12.46 -13.19
CA ALA A 131 12.74 -12.64 -13.43
C ALA A 131 13.46 -13.34 -12.26
N THR A 132 13.04 -13.08 -11.02
CA THR A 132 13.73 -13.55 -9.81
C THR A 132 13.14 -14.83 -9.22
N LYS A 133 12.05 -15.36 -9.77
CA LYS A 133 11.38 -16.59 -9.30
C LYS A 133 12.34 -17.78 -9.13
N SER A 134 13.21 -17.98 -10.12
CA SER A 134 14.21 -19.06 -10.08
C SER A 134 15.28 -18.86 -9.00
N TYR A 135 15.66 -17.60 -8.74
CA TYR A 135 16.55 -17.25 -7.63
C TYR A 135 15.88 -17.49 -6.28
N ILE A 136 14.63 -17.04 -6.11
CA ILE A 136 13.89 -17.20 -4.84
C ILE A 136 13.78 -18.68 -4.47
N GLN A 137 13.47 -19.54 -5.44
CA GLN A 137 13.42 -20.99 -5.23
C GLN A 137 14.79 -21.56 -4.80
N ALA A 138 15.87 -21.19 -5.50
CA ALA A 138 17.22 -21.61 -5.13
C ALA A 138 17.62 -21.11 -3.73
N ALA A 139 17.33 -19.86 -3.41
CA ALA A 139 17.61 -19.24 -2.12
C ALA A 139 16.87 -19.94 -0.97
N ARG A 140 15.59 -20.31 -1.17
CA ARG A 140 14.80 -21.06 -0.16
C ARG A 140 15.43 -22.40 0.19
N VAL A 141 15.94 -23.12 -0.81
CA VAL A 141 16.65 -24.39 -0.62
C VAL A 141 17.99 -24.16 0.07
N THR A 142 18.82 -23.24 -0.44
CA THR A 142 20.16 -22.96 0.09
C THR A 142 20.14 -22.43 1.52
N TYR A 143 19.16 -21.59 1.88
CA TYR A 143 19.06 -21.01 3.23
C TYR A 143 18.26 -21.88 4.20
N GLY A 144 17.64 -22.96 3.73
CA GLY A 144 16.76 -23.79 4.55
C GLY A 144 15.52 -23.04 5.05
N ASN A 145 15.12 -21.95 4.38
CA ASN A 145 13.96 -21.15 4.76
C ASN A 145 12.93 -21.13 3.61
N PRO A 146 11.87 -21.94 3.68
CA PRO A 146 10.85 -21.99 2.62
C PRO A 146 10.03 -20.70 2.51
N LYS A 147 10.08 -19.82 3.53
CA LYS A 147 9.33 -18.56 3.57
C LYS A 147 10.14 -17.35 3.10
N ALA A 148 11.37 -17.54 2.60
CA ALA A 148 12.15 -16.42 2.07
C ALA A 148 11.40 -15.76 0.90
N PHE A 149 11.25 -14.44 0.96
CA PHE A 149 10.59 -13.62 -0.06
C PHE A 149 9.12 -13.98 -0.34
N VAL A 150 8.40 -14.47 0.67
CA VAL A 150 7.02 -14.96 0.50
C VAL A 150 6.02 -13.81 0.34
N GLU A 151 6.24 -12.67 1.01
CA GLU A 151 5.34 -11.53 0.89
C GLU A 151 5.52 -10.82 -0.46
N PHE A 152 6.74 -10.78 -0.98
CA PHE A 152 7.01 -10.34 -2.35
C PHE A 152 6.25 -11.19 -3.37
N GLU A 153 6.40 -12.52 -3.29
CA GLU A 153 5.70 -13.47 -4.16
C GLU A 153 4.17 -13.29 -4.09
N LYS A 154 3.59 -13.25 -2.89
CA LYS A 154 2.13 -13.09 -2.71
C LYS A 154 1.61 -11.82 -3.37
N THR A 155 2.26 -10.68 -3.12
CA THR A 155 1.84 -9.39 -3.67
C THR A 155 1.99 -9.37 -5.18
N ALA A 156 3.12 -9.85 -5.72
CA ALA A 156 3.35 -9.88 -7.15
C ALA A 156 2.33 -10.76 -7.89
N VAL A 157 2.07 -11.96 -7.39
CA VAL A 157 1.06 -12.88 -7.95
C VAL A 157 -0.34 -12.29 -7.84
N ARG A 158 -0.68 -11.62 -6.73
CA ARG A 158 -1.96 -10.91 -6.59
C ARG A 158 -2.11 -9.82 -7.66
N TRP A 159 -1.06 -9.05 -7.91
CA TRP A 159 -1.08 -7.97 -8.87
C TRP A 159 -1.11 -8.43 -10.33
N GLU A 160 -0.46 -9.55 -10.64
CA GLU A 160 -0.51 -10.15 -11.97
C GLU A 160 -1.91 -10.69 -12.31
N ASN A 161 -2.58 -11.31 -11.33
CA ASN A 161 -3.92 -11.85 -11.50
C ASN A 161 -5.01 -10.77 -11.53
N ASP A 162 -4.79 -9.64 -10.85
CA ASP A 162 -5.75 -8.53 -10.79
C ASP A 162 -5.57 -7.56 -11.98
N LYS A 163 -6.00 -8.00 -13.16
CA LYS A 163 -5.88 -7.23 -14.43
C LYS A 163 -6.72 -5.95 -14.48
N ASN A 164 -7.74 -5.82 -13.63
CA ASN A 164 -8.71 -4.71 -13.65
C ASN A 164 -8.52 -3.75 -12.47
N TRP A 165 -7.35 -3.73 -11.85
CA TRP A 165 -7.09 -2.96 -10.63
C TRP A 165 -7.22 -1.43 -10.83
N ASP A 166 -6.95 -0.95 -12.04
CA ASP A 166 -7.07 0.45 -12.45
C ASP A 166 -8.40 0.73 -13.17
N ALA A 167 -9.27 -0.28 -13.32
CA ALA A 167 -10.54 -0.12 -13.98
C ALA A 167 -11.38 0.92 -13.23
N PRO A 168 -11.99 1.90 -13.94
CA PRO A 168 -12.83 2.88 -13.30
C PRO A 168 -13.97 2.15 -12.56
N PRO A 169 -14.37 2.62 -11.36
CA PRO A 169 -15.42 1.97 -10.59
C PRO A 169 -16.66 1.76 -11.48
N GLY A 170 -17.30 0.59 -11.37
CA GLY A 170 -18.46 0.26 -12.18
C GLY A 170 -19.56 1.31 -12.07
N PHE A 171 -20.44 1.39 -13.08
CA PHE A 171 -21.49 2.41 -13.17
C PHE A 171 -22.30 2.58 -11.86
N PHE A 172 -22.69 1.47 -11.22
CA PHE A 172 -23.40 1.49 -9.94
C PHE A 172 -22.57 2.02 -8.78
N LYS A 173 -21.27 1.71 -8.73
CA LYS A 173 -20.34 2.21 -7.73
C LYS A 173 -20.10 3.72 -7.89
N ARG A 174 -20.00 4.23 -9.13
CA ARG A 174 -19.94 5.68 -9.40
C ARG A 174 -21.20 6.40 -8.95
N LYS A 175 -22.39 5.87 -9.27
CA LYS A 175 -23.66 6.47 -8.81
C LYS A 175 -23.76 6.45 -7.29
N TRP A 176 -23.39 5.34 -6.66
CA TRP A 176 -23.38 5.25 -5.21
C TRP A 176 -22.40 6.23 -4.57
N ASP A 177 -21.18 6.36 -5.09
CA ASP A 177 -20.18 7.29 -4.58
C ASP A 177 -20.58 8.76 -4.82
N ALA A 178 -21.26 9.06 -5.93
CA ALA A 178 -21.82 10.39 -6.19
C ALA A 178 -22.98 10.72 -5.23
N ILE A 179 -23.91 9.78 -5.02
CA ILE A 179 -25.02 9.95 -4.07
C ILE A 179 -24.49 10.02 -2.64
N ALA A 180 -23.56 9.16 -2.26
CA ALA A 180 -22.89 9.19 -0.97
C ALA A 180 -22.06 10.46 -0.80
N GLY A 181 -21.47 11.00 -1.87
CA GLY A 181 -20.78 12.27 -1.90
C GLY A 181 -21.72 13.46 -1.66
N VAL A 182 -22.92 13.44 -2.24
CA VAL A 182 -23.97 14.44 -2.04
C VAL A 182 -24.58 14.36 -0.63
N ILE A 183 -24.69 13.16 -0.04
CA ILE A 183 -25.11 12.97 1.36
C ILE A 183 -23.97 13.30 2.35
N ARG A 184 -22.73 13.45 1.86
CA ARG A 184 -21.52 13.79 2.64
C ARG A 184 -21.13 15.27 2.54
N ALA A 185 -21.78 16.05 1.67
CA ALA A 185 -21.65 17.51 1.57
C ALA A 185 -22.73 18.18 2.42
#